data_AF-A0A382DL71-F1
#
_entry.id   AF-A0A382DL71-F1
#
_cell.length_a   1.000
_cell.length_b   1.000
_cell.length_c   1.000
_cell.angle_alpha   90.00
_cell.angle_beta   90.00
_cell.angle_gamma   90.00
#
_symmetry.space_group_name_H-M   'P 1'
#
loop_
_entity.id
_entity.type
_entity.pdbx_description
1 polymer ?
#
loop_
_entity_poly.entity_id
_entity_poly.type
_entity_poly.pdbx_seq_one_letter_code
_entity_poly.pdbx_strand_id
1 'polypeptide(L)'
;MQKEDIELVDARGGWAPGKLEYKPLFFWPPRPVKLFKWLFNYPDGFIFPWAAIHFVIALLSYIYFLPSFDKLSTFSLDWISIIFIRNFIILFIYTTLWHWHLHIKEVQGNTYRYNLKKLGKGNQWLFGTQTRENMFWSLCSAVPIQTLYESFMLWCFANDYMLFPIKDWLQNPLSSIYFVLLIIFIPIIQHIHFYLIHRLIHFKPLYKRIHYLHHKNLNVGPWSGLSMHP
;
A
#
# COMPACT_ATOMS: atom_id res chain seq x y z
N MET A 1 27.50 8.96 7.36
CA MET A 1 27.40 7.54 6.97
C MET A 1 28.44 7.33 5.89
N GLN A 2 29.53 6.62 6.21
CA GLN A 2 30.63 6.38 5.27
C GLN A 2 30.14 5.48 4.13
N LYS A 3 30.71 5.71 2.95
CA LYS A 3 30.39 5.14 1.64
C LYS A 3 30.74 3.64 1.49
N GLU A 4 30.87 2.93 2.62
CA GLU A 4 31.43 1.57 2.72
C GLU A 4 30.39 0.47 2.98
N ASP A 5 29.10 0.80 3.03
CA ASP A 5 28.04 -0.19 2.84
C ASP A 5 27.96 -0.53 1.34
N ILE A 6 28.99 -1.21 0.86
CA ILE A 6 29.06 -1.77 -0.48
C ILE A 6 27.84 -2.68 -0.62
N GLU A 7 26.91 -2.25 -1.47
CA GLU A 7 25.82 -3.08 -1.94
C GLU A 7 26.41 -4.43 -2.35
N LEU A 8 26.07 -5.50 -1.63
CA LEU A 8 26.52 -6.82 -2.02
C LEU A 8 25.88 -7.09 -3.37
N VAL A 9 26.68 -7.43 -4.37
CA VAL A 9 26.19 -7.76 -5.71
C VAL A 9 26.16 -9.28 -5.84
N ASP A 10 25.04 -9.84 -6.27
CA ASP A 10 24.92 -11.27 -6.53
C ASP A 10 25.72 -11.68 -7.78
N ALA A 11 25.88 -12.99 -8.02
CA ALA A 11 26.62 -13.49 -9.18
C ALA A 11 26.03 -13.06 -10.55
N ARG A 12 24.80 -12.53 -10.57
CA ARG A 12 24.09 -12.05 -11.76
C ARG A 12 24.14 -10.52 -11.90
N GLY A 13 24.88 -9.83 -11.02
CA GLY A 13 25.02 -8.38 -11.04
C GLY A 13 23.91 -7.62 -10.30
N GLY A 14 22.94 -8.31 -9.70
CA GLY A 14 21.83 -7.70 -8.98
C GLY A 14 22.19 -7.35 -7.54
N TRP A 15 21.45 -6.43 -6.93
CA TRP A 15 21.57 -6.12 -5.53
C TRP A 15 21.24 -7.34 -4.65
N ALA A 16 22.05 -7.55 -3.63
CA ALA A 16 21.87 -8.56 -2.60
C ALA A 16 21.82 -7.89 -1.21
N PRO A 17 20.89 -8.32 -0.35
CA PRO A 17 20.77 -7.76 0.98
C PRO A 17 21.99 -8.12 1.82
N GLY A 18 22.55 -7.12 2.49
CA GLY A 18 23.55 -7.30 3.54
C GLY A 18 22.96 -7.91 4.81
N LYS A 19 23.71 -7.79 5.90
CA LYS A 19 23.26 -8.28 7.21
C LYS A 19 21.97 -7.56 7.63
N LEU A 20 20.97 -8.33 8.07
CA LEU A 20 19.74 -7.76 8.61
C LEU A 20 20.03 -7.05 9.94
N GLU A 21 19.75 -5.75 10.00
CA GLU A 21 19.77 -5.00 11.24
C GLU A 21 18.36 -4.87 11.82
N TYR A 22 18.23 -5.19 13.11
CA TYR A 22 16.97 -5.00 13.82
C TYR A 22 16.66 -3.52 13.98
N LYS A 23 15.40 -3.14 13.72
CA LYS A 23 14.92 -1.78 14.00
C LYS A 23 14.83 -1.53 15.51
N PRO A 24 14.94 -0.27 15.98
CA PRO A 24 14.96 0.06 17.41
C PRO A 24 13.77 -0.45 18.23
N LEU A 25 12.64 -0.74 17.59
CA LEU A 25 11.47 -1.37 18.20
C LEU A 25 11.79 -2.73 18.84
N PHE A 26 12.75 -3.47 18.29
CA PHE A 26 13.09 -4.83 18.71
C PHE A 26 14.35 -4.90 19.59
N PHE A 27 14.84 -3.76 20.08
CA PHE A 27 16.02 -3.76 20.94
C PHE A 27 15.69 -4.22 22.37
N TRP A 28 16.52 -5.12 22.88
CA TRP A 28 16.56 -5.48 24.29
C TRP A 28 17.96 -5.18 24.87
N PRO A 29 18.06 -4.40 25.97
CA PRO A 29 16.99 -3.68 26.66
C PRO A 29 16.39 -2.54 25.79
N PRO A 30 15.14 -2.11 26.06
CA PRO A 30 14.48 -1.05 25.30
C PRO A 30 15.28 0.27 25.32
N ARG A 31 15.39 0.94 24.17
CA ARG A 31 16.14 2.20 24.01
C ARG A 31 15.19 3.33 23.55
N PRO A 32 14.43 3.97 24.45
CA PRO A 32 13.32 4.86 24.08
C PRO A 32 13.76 6.06 23.24
N VAL A 33 14.92 6.65 23.54
CA VAL A 33 15.47 7.77 22.74
C VAL A 33 15.81 7.34 21.31
N LYS A 34 16.36 6.14 21.12
CA LYS A 34 16.66 5.62 19.78
C LYS A 34 15.38 5.26 19.03
N LEU A 35 14.39 4.70 19.73
CA LEU A 35 13.07 4.42 19.17
C LEU A 35 12.41 5.71 18.68
N PHE A 36 12.33 6.73 19.53
CA PHE A 36 11.73 8.02 19.19
C PHE A 36 12.41 8.69 17.99
N LYS A 37 13.75 8.71 17.97
CA LYS A 37 14.50 9.22 16.82
C LYS A 37 14.16 8.46 15.54
N TRP A 38 14.10 7.13 15.60
CA TRP A 38 13.75 6.32 14.45
C TRP A 38 12.32 6.53 13.96
N LEU A 39 11.34 6.81 14.83
CA LEU A 39 9.97 7.09 14.38
C LEU A 39 9.90 8.27 13.39
N PHE A 40 10.74 9.28 13.56
CA PHE A 40 10.69 10.54 12.78
C PHE A 40 11.92 10.81 11.91
N ASN A 41 12.88 9.89 11.85
CA ASN A 41 14.10 10.09 11.07
C ASN A 41 13.83 9.99 9.56
N TYR A 42 14.26 10.97 8.77
CA TYR A 42 14.19 10.87 7.30
C TYR A 42 15.42 10.14 6.73
N PRO A 43 15.28 9.29 5.70
CA PRO A 43 14.05 8.83 5.04
C PRO A 43 13.48 7.51 5.61
N ASP A 44 14.21 6.83 6.50
CA ASP A 44 13.94 5.44 6.93
C ASP A 44 13.11 5.32 8.22
N GLY A 45 12.41 6.41 8.57
CA GLY A 45 11.60 6.48 9.76
C GLY A 45 10.28 5.74 9.61
N PHE A 46 9.74 5.27 10.74
CA PHE A 46 8.47 4.54 10.74
C PHE A 46 7.28 5.45 10.39
N ILE A 47 7.27 6.69 10.89
CA ILE A 47 6.19 7.66 10.69
C ILE A 47 6.55 8.63 9.56
N PHE A 48 7.70 9.30 9.69
CA PHE A 48 8.14 10.30 8.72
C PHE A 48 9.18 9.72 7.74
N PRO A 49 9.06 9.98 6.42
CA PRO A 49 8.06 10.81 5.74
C PRO A 49 6.82 10.03 5.28
N TRP A 50 6.92 8.70 5.13
CA TRP A 50 5.95 7.95 4.34
C TRP A 50 4.57 7.85 4.98
N ALA A 51 4.47 7.49 6.26
CA ALA A 51 3.17 7.43 6.92
C ALA A 51 2.52 8.82 6.99
N ALA A 52 3.33 9.88 7.17
CA ALA A 52 2.85 11.27 7.12
C ALA A 52 2.23 11.63 5.75
N ILE A 53 2.86 11.24 4.63
CA ILE A 53 2.31 11.44 3.28
C ILE A 53 0.96 10.73 3.14
N HIS A 54 0.86 9.46 3.57
CA HIS A 54 -0.41 8.73 3.52
C HIS A 54 -1.48 9.36 4.43
N PHE A 55 -1.10 9.85 5.61
CA PHE A 55 -2.00 10.56 6.52
C PHE A 55 -2.54 11.84 5.90
N VAL A 56 -1.70 12.61 5.21
CA VAL A 56 -2.13 13.81 4.49
C VAL A 56 -3.09 13.45 3.37
N ILE A 57 -2.81 12.41 2.58
CA ILE A 57 -3.73 11.93 1.53
C ILE A 57 -5.07 11.52 2.14
N ALA A 58 -5.06 10.77 3.25
CA ALA A 58 -6.28 10.35 3.95
C ALA A 58 -7.07 11.55 4.50
N LEU A 59 -6.39 12.53 5.10
CA LEU A 59 -7.01 13.74 5.64
C LEU A 59 -7.65 14.59 4.54
N LEU A 60 -6.95 14.79 3.42
CA LEU A 60 -7.51 15.51 2.26
C LEU A 60 -8.69 14.75 1.67
N SER A 61 -8.61 13.42 1.60
CA SER A 61 -9.72 12.56 1.17
C SER A 61 -10.94 12.72 2.08
N TYR A 62 -10.73 12.78 3.39
CA TYR A 62 -11.78 12.98 4.39
C TYR A 62 -12.43 14.38 4.26
N ILE A 63 -11.62 15.44 4.20
CA ILE A 63 -12.13 16.82 4.23
C ILE A 63 -12.88 17.18 2.93
N TYR A 64 -12.35 16.78 1.77
CA TYR A 64 -12.83 17.27 0.48
C TYR A 64 -13.65 16.26 -0.32
N PHE A 65 -13.49 14.96 -0.06
CA PHE A 65 -14.02 13.91 -0.92
C PHE A 65 -14.86 12.87 -0.17
N LEU A 66 -15.04 13.02 1.15
CA LEU A 66 -15.99 12.21 1.90
C LEU A 66 -17.38 12.87 1.81
N PRO A 67 -18.40 12.16 1.27
CA PRO A 67 -19.77 12.65 1.28
C PRO A 67 -20.31 12.84 2.71
N SER A 68 -21.31 13.70 2.87
CA SER A 68 -22.01 13.84 4.15
C SER A 68 -22.58 12.51 4.62
N PHE A 69 -22.55 12.27 5.94
CA PHE A 69 -23.00 11.00 6.53
C PHE A 69 -24.45 10.63 6.15
N ASP A 70 -25.34 11.60 5.99
CA ASP A 70 -26.72 11.36 5.55
C ASP A 70 -26.79 10.67 4.17
N LYS A 71 -25.90 11.04 3.24
CA LYS A 71 -25.82 10.44 1.89
C LYS A 71 -25.30 9.00 1.94
N LEU A 72 -24.47 8.66 2.92
CA LEU A 72 -23.85 7.34 3.04
C LEU A 72 -24.85 6.26 3.48
N SER A 73 -26.01 6.65 4.03
CA SER A 73 -27.04 5.72 4.51
C SER A 73 -27.65 4.86 3.38
N THR A 74 -27.67 5.37 2.15
CA THR A 74 -28.23 4.67 0.98
C THR A 74 -27.21 4.64 -0.15
N PHE A 75 -27.11 3.51 -0.85
CA PHE A 75 -26.24 3.42 -2.02
C PHE A 75 -26.75 4.32 -3.14
N SER A 76 -25.89 5.18 -3.65
CA SER A 76 -26.17 6.00 -4.83
C SER A 76 -24.93 6.15 -5.69
N LEU A 77 -25.14 6.20 -7.00
CA LEU A 77 -24.03 6.42 -7.94
C LEU A 77 -23.38 7.80 -7.77
N ASP A 78 -24.09 8.81 -7.27
CA ASP A 78 -23.57 10.16 -7.02
C ASP A 78 -22.31 10.10 -6.14
N TRP A 79 -22.47 9.60 -4.91
CA TRP A 79 -21.37 9.61 -3.95
C TRP A 79 -20.33 8.51 -4.19
N ILE A 80 -20.74 7.35 -4.72
CA ILE A 80 -19.81 6.27 -5.09
C ILE A 80 -18.88 6.74 -6.22
N SER A 81 -19.38 7.52 -7.18
CA SER A 81 -18.56 8.06 -8.27
C SER A 81 -17.51 9.04 -7.77
N ILE A 82 -17.80 9.84 -6.75
CA ILE A 82 -16.82 10.74 -6.11
C ILE A 82 -15.66 9.92 -5.53
N ILE A 83 -15.98 8.88 -4.75
CA ILE A 83 -14.98 7.97 -4.15
C ILE A 83 -14.17 7.29 -5.25
N PHE A 84 -14.82 6.80 -6.31
CA PHE A 84 -14.17 6.16 -7.44
C PHE A 84 -13.15 7.09 -8.11
N ILE A 85 -13.59 8.29 -8.52
CA ILE A 85 -12.75 9.28 -9.20
C ILE A 85 -11.57 9.68 -8.32
N ARG A 86 -11.82 9.91 -7.03
CA ARG A 86 -10.77 10.23 -6.05
C ARG A 86 -9.75 9.09 -5.93
N ASN A 87 -10.19 7.84 -5.76
CA ASN A 87 -9.30 6.68 -5.70
C ASN A 87 -8.47 6.51 -6.98
N PHE A 88 -9.11 6.70 -8.13
CA PHE A 88 -8.44 6.67 -9.43
C PHE A 88 -7.33 7.73 -9.51
N ILE A 89 -7.65 9.00 -9.20
CA ILE A 89 -6.70 10.12 -9.28
C ILE A 89 -5.52 9.91 -8.32
N ILE A 90 -5.80 9.54 -7.07
CA ILE A 90 -4.75 9.31 -6.06
C ILE A 90 -3.81 8.20 -6.53
N LEU A 91 -4.35 7.04 -6.91
CA LEU A 91 -3.53 5.91 -7.36
C LEU A 91 -2.74 6.27 -8.62
N PHE A 92 -3.39 6.94 -9.57
CA PHE A 92 -2.78 7.32 -10.83
C PHE A 92 -1.59 8.27 -10.62
N ILE A 93 -1.78 9.36 -9.89
CA ILE A 93 -0.72 10.34 -9.62
C ILE A 93 0.41 9.68 -8.81
N TYR A 94 0.07 9.02 -7.70
CA TYR A 94 1.07 8.43 -6.80
C TYR A 94 1.95 7.42 -7.53
N THR A 95 1.34 6.50 -8.28
CA THR A 95 2.08 5.44 -8.97
C THR A 95 2.82 5.97 -10.20
N THR A 96 2.25 6.96 -10.91
CA THR A 96 2.93 7.62 -12.04
C THR A 96 4.18 8.35 -11.60
N LEU A 97 4.12 9.12 -10.50
CA LEU A 97 5.28 9.85 -9.99
C LEU A 97 6.44 8.91 -9.64
N TRP A 98 6.14 7.80 -8.97
CA TRP A 98 7.13 6.77 -8.68
C TRP A 98 7.65 6.07 -9.92
N HIS A 99 6.78 5.73 -10.86
CA HIS A 99 7.19 5.11 -12.12
C HIS A 99 8.09 6.03 -12.93
N TRP A 100 7.75 7.31 -13.00
CA TRP A 100 8.57 8.32 -13.64
C TRP A 100 9.93 8.47 -12.96
N HIS A 101 9.96 8.57 -11.63
CA HIS A 101 11.19 8.71 -10.87
C HIS A 101 12.13 7.50 -11.03
N LEU A 102 11.60 6.28 -10.93
CA LEU A 102 12.40 5.04 -10.86
C LEU A 102 12.71 4.41 -12.23
N HIS A 103 11.78 4.51 -13.19
CA HIS A 103 11.89 3.79 -14.47
C HIS A 103 12.03 4.70 -15.70
N ILE A 104 11.61 5.98 -15.63
CA ILE A 104 11.81 6.94 -16.73
C ILE A 104 13.08 7.75 -16.51
N LYS A 105 13.22 8.39 -15.35
CA LYS A 105 14.43 9.13 -14.98
C LYS A 105 15.58 8.24 -14.53
N GLU A 106 15.29 7.00 -14.13
CA GLU A 106 16.26 6.04 -13.60
C GLU A 106 17.20 6.67 -12.55
N VAL A 107 16.64 7.48 -11.62
CA VAL A 107 17.43 8.30 -10.67
C VAL A 107 18.37 7.45 -9.81
N GLN A 108 17.95 6.22 -9.49
CA GLN A 108 18.75 5.25 -8.73
C GLN A 108 19.56 4.28 -9.62
N GLY A 109 19.46 4.39 -10.95
CA GLY A 109 20.10 3.46 -11.88
C GLY A 109 19.79 1.99 -11.55
N ASN A 110 20.84 1.20 -11.32
CA ASN A 110 20.76 -0.21 -10.92
C ASN A 110 20.99 -0.43 -9.42
N THR A 111 21.26 0.64 -8.66
CA THR A 111 21.37 0.61 -7.20
C THR A 111 20.06 0.07 -6.61
N TYR A 112 20.15 -0.89 -5.69
CA TYR A 112 19.01 -1.64 -5.12
C TYR A 112 18.20 -2.58 -6.05
N ARG A 113 18.57 -2.77 -7.33
CA ARG A 113 17.83 -3.69 -8.22
C ARG A 113 18.26 -5.14 -8.03
N TYR A 114 17.41 -5.97 -7.41
CA TYR A 114 17.62 -7.42 -7.32
C TYR A 114 17.72 -8.12 -8.68
N ASN A 115 17.01 -7.61 -9.69
CA ASN A 115 17.06 -8.11 -11.06
C ASN A 115 17.29 -6.93 -12.00
N LEU A 116 18.40 -6.98 -12.74
CA LEU A 116 18.83 -5.91 -13.65
C LEU A 116 17.99 -5.82 -14.93
N LYS A 117 17.18 -6.83 -15.23
CA LYS A 117 16.30 -6.80 -16.40
C LYS A 117 15.32 -5.63 -16.29
N LYS A 118 15.04 -4.96 -17.41
CA LYS A 118 14.01 -3.91 -17.47
C LYS A 118 12.60 -4.52 -17.36
N LEU A 119 11.59 -3.67 -17.21
CA LEU A 119 10.18 -4.09 -17.25
C LEU A 119 9.86 -4.75 -18.61
N GLY A 120 9.03 -5.78 -18.59
CA GLY A 120 8.76 -6.65 -19.73
C GLY A 120 8.10 -5.96 -20.92
N LYS A 121 8.44 -6.42 -22.12
CA LYS A 121 7.82 -6.04 -23.41
C LYS A 121 7.59 -7.29 -24.26
N GLY A 122 6.63 -7.24 -25.19
CA GLY A 122 6.33 -8.31 -26.15
C GLY A 122 4.92 -8.88 -26.03
N ASN A 123 4.63 -9.87 -26.87
CA ASN A 123 3.28 -10.43 -27.09
C ASN A 123 2.69 -11.17 -25.88
N GLN A 124 3.51 -11.50 -24.88
CA GLN A 124 3.05 -12.05 -23.62
C GLN A 124 2.21 -11.05 -22.81
N TRP A 125 2.29 -9.74 -23.10
CA TRP A 125 1.51 -8.70 -22.44
C TRP A 125 0.32 -8.25 -23.29
N LEU A 126 -0.86 -8.11 -22.67
CA LEU A 126 -2.13 -7.74 -23.28
C LEU A 126 -2.05 -6.43 -24.07
N PHE A 127 -1.24 -5.48 -23.61
CA PHE A 127 -1.01 -4.18 -24.28
C PHE A 127 0.45 -4.00 -24.74
N GLY A 128 1.13 -5.10 -25.04
CA GLY A 128 2.51 -5.16 -25.56
C GLY A 128 3.61 -4.79 -24.57
N THR A 129 3.27 -4.23 -23.40
CA THR A 129 4.22 -3.92 -22.33
C THR A 129 3.63 -4.23 -20.96
N GLN A 130 4.50 -4.64 -20.03
CA GLN A 130 4.18 -4.87 -18.63
C GLN A 130 3.54 -3.64 -17.98
N THR A 131 4.08 -2.46 -18.24
CA THR A 131 3.60 -1.22 -17.61
C THR A 131 2.15 -0.92 -17.99
N ARG A 132 1.81 -1.01 -19.29
CA ARG A 132 0.44 -0.74 -19.75
C ARG A 132 -0.57 -1.76 -19.21
N GLU A 133 -0.20 -3.04 -19.19
CA GLU A 133 -1.05 -4.09 -18.60
C GLU A 133 -1.26 -3.88 -17.10
N ASN A 134 -0.20 -3.55 -16.36
CA ASN A 134 -0.32 -3.28 -14.94
C ASN A 134 -1.14 -2.03 -14.63
N MET A 135 -1.01 -0.98 -15.44
CA MET A 135 -1.84 0.22 -15.34
C MET A 135 -3.32 -0.14 -15.55
N PHE A 136 -3.62 -0.93 -16.59
CA PHE A 136 -4.99 -1.37 -16.87
C PHE A 136 -5.58 -2.14 -15.69
N TRP A 137 -4.92 -3.18 -15.18
CA TRP A 137 -5.48 -3.97 -14.06
C TRP A 137 -5.54 -3.19 -12.75
N SER A 138 -4.58 -2.31 -12.49
CA SER A 138 -4.63 -1.46 -11.29
C SER A 138 -5.80 -0.47 -11.35
N LEU A 139 -6.02 0.18 -12.50
CA LEU A 139 -7.03 1.23 -12.65
C LEU A 139 -8.43 0.69 -12.95
N CYS A 140 -8.54 -0.41 -13.68
CA CYS A 140 -9.82 -0.96 -14.15
C CYS A 140 -10.30 -2.18 -13.36
N SER A 141 -9.48 -2.75 -12.46
CA SER A 141 -9.91 -3.82 -11.54
C SER A 141 -9.69 -3.41 -10.08
N ALA A 142 -8.45 -3.08 -9.69
CA ALA A 142 -8.16 -2.79 -8.27
C ALA A 142 -8.88 -1.53 -7.75
N VAL A 143 -8.92 -0.43 -8.50
CA VAL A 143 -9.65 0.79 -8.09
C VAL A 143 -11.15 0.55 -7.93
N PRO A 144 -11.87 -0.10 -8.87
CA PRO A 144 -13.25 -0.51 -8.63
C PRO A 144 -13.44 -1.36 -7.37
N ILE A 145 -12.62 -2.40 -7.16
CA ILE A 145 -12.73 -3.28 -5.99
C ILE A 145 -12.51 -2.49 -4.70
N GLN A 146 -11.48 -1.65 -4.65
CA GLN A 146 -11.21 -0.76 -3.52
C GLN A 146 -12.40 0.16 -3.26
N THR A 147 -12.96 0.76 -4.31
CA THR A 147 -14.10 1.68 -4.21
C THR A 147 -15.34 0.97 -3.67
N LEU A 148 -15.62 -0.24 -4.13
CA LEU A 148 -16.74 -1.04 -3.64
C LEU A 148 -16.56 -1.38 -2.16
N TYR A 149 -15.36 -1.81 -1.77
CA TYR A 149 -15.04 -2.13 -0.38
C TYR A 149 -15.18 -0.89 0.52
N GLU A 150 -14.60 0.25 0.12
CA GLU A 150 -14.70 1.49 0.86
C GLU A 150 -16.15 1.99 0.97
N SER A 151 -16.89 1.98 -0.14
CA SER A 151 -18.30 2.38 -0.18
C SER A 151 -19.16 1.51 0.72
N PHE A 152 -18.94 0.19 0.70
CA PHE A 152 -19.63 -0.76 1.58
C PHE A 152 -19.32 -0.48 3.05
N MET A 153 -18.05 -0.26 3.40
CA MET A 153 -17.67 0.06 4.78
C MET A 153 -18.25 1.40 5.25
N LEU A 154 -18.28 2.43 4.40
CA LEU A 154 -18.90 3.72 4.73
C LEU A 154 -20.43 3.59 4.92
N TRP A 155 -21.08 2.79 4.09
CA TRP A 155 -22.50 2.48 4.24
C TRP A 155 -22.80 1.72 5.54
N CYS A 156 -21.99 0.71 5.89
CA CYS A 156 -22.08 0.02 7.17
C CYS A 156 -21.87 0.97 8.35
N PHE A 157 -20.96 1.94 8.22
CA PHE A 157 -20.70 2.93 9.25
C PHE A 157 -21.92 3.85 9.45
N ALA A 158 -22.52 4.34 8.37
CA ALA A 158 -23.68 5.21 8.42
C ALA A 158 -24.90 4.52 9.05
N ASN A 159 -25.12 3.24 8.74
CA ASN A 159 -26.27 2.44 9.17
C ASN A 159 -26.06 1.64 10.47
N ASP A 160 -25.01 1.92 11.23
CA ASP A 160 -24.75 1.23 12.51
C ASP A 160 -24.54 -0.29 12.40
N TYR A 161 -24.02 -0.76 11.25
CA TYR A 161 -23.68 -2.17 11.02
C TYR A 161 -22.22 -2.51 11.35
N MET A 162 -21.49 -1.57 11.93
CA MET A 162 -20.11 -1.83 12.37
C MET A 162 -20.12 -2.79 13.56
N LEU A 163 -19.22 -3.79 13.50
CA LEU A 163 -19.02 -4.77 14.57
C LEU A 163 -18.61 -4.16 15.92
N PHE A 164 -18.06 -2.94 15.90
CA PHE A 164 -17.58 -2.21 17.07
C PHE A 164 -18.28 -0.85 17.15
N PRO A 165 -18.41 -0.24 18.35
CA PRO A 165 -19.07 1.06 18.53
C PRO A 165 -18.16 2.22 18.08
N ILE A 166 -17.97 2.33 16.76
CA ILE A 166 -17.03 3.30 16.15
C ILE A 166 -17.47 4.75 16.36
N LYS A 167 -18.79 5.00 16.44
CA LYS A 167 -19.35 6.34 16.66
C LYS A 167 -19.07 6.90 18.05
N ASP A 168 -18.76 6.03 19.02
CA ASP A 168 -18.67 6.37 20.44
C ASP A 168 -17.23 6.29 20.98
N TRP A 169 -16.23 6.25 20.11
CA TRP A 169 -14.81 6.09 20.47
C TRP A 169 -14.29 7.15 21.46
N LEU A 170 -14.90 8.34 21.51
CA LEU A 170 -14.52 9.41 22.43
C LEU A 170 -15.47 9.60 23.61
N GLN A 171 -16.54 8.80 23.70
CA GLN A 171 -17.58 8.99 24.72
C GLN A 171 -17.16 8.50 26.11
N ASN A 172 -16.26 7.51 26.19
CA ASN A 172 -15.74 7.04 27.48
C ASN A 172 -14.25 6.67 27.40
N PRO A 173 -13.53 6.67 28.54
CA PRO A 173 -12.09 6.41 28.55
C PRO A 173 -11.69 5.04 27.98
N LEU A 174 -12.51 4.01 28.17
CA LEU A 174 -12.22 2.66 27.68
C LEU A 174 -12.31 2.58 26.16
N SER A 175 -13.34 3.18 25.55
CA SER A 175 -13.48 3.25 24.09
C SER A 175 -12.37 4.09 23.45
N SER A 176 -11.90 5.14 24.12
CA SER A 176 -10.79 5.96 23.65
C SER A 176 -9.45 5.22 23.70
N ILE A 177 -9.19 4.48 24.79
CA ILE A 177 -7.99 3.63 24.89
C ILE A 177 -8.01 2.56 23.80
N TYR A 178 -9.15 1.90 23.60
CA TYR A 178 -9.31 0.90 22.54
C TYR A 178 -9.02 1.49 21.14
N PHE A 179 -9.54 2.69 20.84
CA PHE A 179 -9.27 3.38 19.58
C PHE A 179 -7.78 3.69 19.37
N VAL A 180 -7.09 4.21 20.39
CA VAL A 180 -5.65 4.50 20.33
C VAL A 180 -4.85 3.22 20.11
N LEU A 181 -5.18 2.14 20.82
CA LEU A 181 -4.55 0.85 20.62
C LEU A 181 -4.76 0.33 19.20
N LEU A 182 -5.99 0.42 18.66
CA LEU A 182 -6.25 0.04 17.27
C LEU A 182 -5.35 0.79 16.30
N ILE A 183 -5.21 2.12 16.41
CA ILE A 183 -4.33 2.91 15.53
C ILE A 183 -2.88 2.38 15.58
N ILE A 184 -2.37 2.09 16.78
CA ILE A 184 -1.01 1.56 16.98
C ILE A 184 -0.88 0.16 16.36
N PHE A 185 -1.92 -0.67 16.46
CA PHE A 185 -1.91 -2.04 15.95
C PHE A 185 -2.26 -2.17 14.47
N ILE A 186 -2.80 -1.14 13.80
CA ILE A 186 -3.15 -1.19 12.36
C ILE A 186 -2.02 -1.77 11.50
N PRO A 187 -0.74 -1.31 11.60
CA PRO A 187 0.34 -1.86 10.78
C PRO A 187 0.57 -3.35 11.05
N ILE A 188 0.47 -3.79 12.31
CA ILE A 188 0.64 -5.19 12.70
C ILE A 188 -0.49 -6.04 12.12
N ILE A 189 -1.74 -5.59 12.27
CA ILE A 189 -2.93 -6.26 11.71
C ILE A 189 -2.79 -6.36 10.19
N GLN A 190 -2.38 -5.29 9.52
CA GLN A 190 -2.16 -5.25 8.08
C GLN A 190 -1.11 -6.27 7.63
N HIS A 191 0.03 -6.39 8.33
CA HIS A 191 1.06 -7.37 8.01
C HIS A 191 0.60 -8.81 8.22
N ILE A 192 -0.11 -9.09 9.32
CA ILE A 192 -0.67 -10.41 9.60
C ILE A 192 -1.69 -10.79 8.52
N HIS A 193 -2.64 -9.88 8.23
CA HIS A 193 -3.64 -10.06 7.18
C HIS A 193 -2.97 -10.30 5.82
N PHE A 194 -1.99 -9.48 5.45
CA PHE A 194 -1.24 -9.65 4.20
C PHE A 194 -0.57 -11.02 4.14
N TYR A 195 0.13 -11.46 5.19
CA TYR A 195 0.77 -12.78 5.20
C TYR A 195 -0.24 -13.92 5.00
N LEU A 196 -1.34 -13.91 5.75
CA LEU A 196 -2.35 -14.96 5.70
C LEU A 196 -3.04 -15.02 4.33
N ILE A 197 -3.49 -13.88 3.81
CA ILE A 197 -4.16 -13.81 2.51
C ILE A 197 -3.18 -14.12 1.39
N HIS A 198 -1.96 -13.57 1.43
CA HIS A 198 -0.94 -13.86 0.42
C HIS A 198 -0.61 -15.36 0.38
N ARG A 199 -0.43 -16.00 1.54
CA ARG A 199 -0.23 -17.46 1.60
C ARG A 199 -1.43 -18.23 1.04
N LEU A 200 -2.65 -17.79 1.34
CA LEU A 200 -3.88 -18.41 0.83
C LEU A 200 -3.97 -18.31 -0.70
N ILE A 201 -3.72 -17.15 -1.30
CA ILE A 201 -3.81 -16.97 -2.76
C ILE A 201 -2.69 -17.66 -3.54
N HIS A 202 -1.64 -18.14 -2.86
CA HIS A 202 -0.65 -19.06 -3.43
C HIS A 202 -1.11 -20.52 -3.49
N PHE A 203 -2.25 -20.86 -2.86
CA PHE A 203 -2.87 -22.16 -3.05
C PHE A 203 -3.29 -22.33 -4.51
N LYS A 204 -2.88 -23.44 -5.16
CA LYS A 204 -2.94 -23.66 -6.62
C LYS A 204 -4.25 -23.23 -7.31
N PRO A 205 -5.46 -23.53 -6.79
CA PRO A 205 -6.71 -23.09 -7.40
C PRO A 205 -6.89 -21.56 -7.38
N LEU A 206 -6.52 -20.90 -6.28
CA LEU A 206 -6.59 -19.45 -6.15
C LEU A 206 -5.48 -18.79 -6.96
N TYR A 207 -4.27 -19.34 -6.92
CA TYR A 207 -3.14 -18.84 -7.68
C TYR A 207 -3.49 -18.69 -9.16
N LYS A 208 -4.00 -19.77 -9.77
CA LYS A 208 -4.35 -19.77 -11.20
C LYS A 208 -5.45 -18.79 -11.57
N ARG A 209 -6.32 -18.42 -10.64
CA ARG A 209 -7.50 -17.56 -10.90
C ARG A 209 -7.22 -16.09 -10.60
N ILE A 210 -6.59 -15.81 -9.46
CA ILE A 210 -6.55 -14.45 -8.90
C ILE A 210 -5.15 -13.97 -8.49
N HIS A 211 -4.11 -14.78 -8.63
CA HIS A 211 -2.75 -14.34 -8.24
C HIS A 211 -1.69 -14.53 -9.33
N TYR A 212 -1.95 -15.37 -10.34
CA TYR A 212 -1.06 -15.57 -11.48
C TYR A 212 -0.72 -14.26 -12.19
N LEU A 213 -1.70 -13.37 -12.35
CA LEU A 213 -1.50 -12.07 -13.00
C LEU A 213 -0.47 -11.21 -12.26
N HIS A 214 -0.51 -11.21 -10.92
CA HIS A 214 0.52 -10.57 -10.12
C HIS A 214 1.90 -11.17 -10.39
N HIS A 215 2.00 -12.51 -10.39
CA HIS A 215 3.26 -13.25 -10.61
C HIS A 215 3.78 -13.22 -12.06
N LYS A 216 2.96 -12.79 -13.02
CA LYS A 216 3.41 -12.46 -14.38
C LYS A 216 4.50 -11.37 -14.36
N ASN A 217 4.48 -10.51 -13.34
CA ASN A 217 5.44 -9.44 -13.11
C ASN A 217 6.75 -9.93 -12.49
N LEU A 218 7.58 -10.64 -13.26
CA LEU A 218 8.89 -11.12 -12.80
C LEU A 218 9.82 -10.00 -12.30
N ASN A 219 9.69 -8.80 -12.88
CA ASN A 219 10.31 -7.58 -12.37
C ASN A 219 9.23 -6.67 -11.81
N VAL A 220 9.34 -6.32 -10.54
CA VAL A 220 8.35 -5.49 -9.85
C VAL A 220 8.57 -4.03 -10.23
N GLY A 221 7.49 -3.30 -10.53
CA GLY A 221 7.50 -1.86 -10.73
C GLY A 221 6.35 -1.20 -9.98
N PRO A 222 6.26 0.14 -9.92
CA PRO A 222 5.24 0.83 -9.13
C PRO A 222 3.80 0.38 -9.42
N TRP A 223 3.50 0.06 -10.69
CA TRP A 223 2.18 -0.40 -11.11
C TRP A 223 1.90 -1.89 -10.87
N SER A 224 2.89 -2.74 -10.60
CA SER A 224 2.65 -4.19 -10.51
C SER A 224 2.01 -4.64 -9.20
N GLY A 225 2.04 -3.80 -8.16
CA GLY A 225 1.52 -4.14 -6.83
C GLY A 225 0.02 -4.40 -6.81
N LEU A 226 -0.77 -3.56 -7.48
CA LEU A 226 -2.23 -3.68 -7.55
C LEU A 226 -2.73 -4.41 -8.81
N SER A 227 -1.83 -4.78 -9.71
CA SER A 227 -2.13 -5.62 -10.87
C SER A 227 -2.27 -7.09 -10.49
N MET A 228 -3.25 -7.40 -9.64
CA MET A 228 -3.45 -8.73 -9.05
C MET A 228 -4.59 -9.52 -9.68
N HIS A 229 -5.67 -8.85 -10.07
CA HIS A 229 -6.94 -9.47 -10.45
C HIS A 229 -7.44 -8.93 -11.80
N PRO A 230 -8.10 -9.76 -12.63
CA PRO A 230 -9.25 -9.32 -13.40
C PRO A 230 -10.46 -9.11 -12.49
#